data_AF-A0A6H5L061-F1
#
_entry.id   AF-A0A6H5L061-F1
#
_cell.length_a   1.000
_cell.length_b   1.000
_cell.length_c   1.000
_cell.angle_alpha   90.00
_cell.angle_beta   90.00
_cell.angle_gamma   90.00
#
_symmetry.space_group_name_H-M   'P 1'
#
loop_
_entity.id
_entity.type
_entity.pdbx_description
1 polymer ?
#
loop_
_entity_poly.entity_id
_entity_poly.type
_entity_poly.pdbx_seq_one_letter_code
_entity_poly.pdbx_strand_id
1 'polypeptide(L)'
;MEVNWRVSLEVKLNQLQYKCPIPRLVSAYFYCKQNGWDELCASMVLKAGNTDLHTFAKHWGNYGLRQFSLAFVGAEDVFAAEQERGIDGRPVMFPGWYRVKEYFENQFDVEQERALMQETGASNDLAMSYLLQPVEDLLSRNYSAVGILEKWETSMTLFNKALKVPSFNWQTASRNLGRKNVDKRLHDEEAHALRAAWDDPVLAKTLWLDIFLYDHAVAVHNKQVEEHGIV
;
A
#
# COMPACT_ATOMS: atom_id res chain seq x y z
N MET A 1 30.74 -14.99 -5.29
CA MET A 1 29.45 -14.51 -5.84
C MET A 1 28.89 -13.50 -4.86
N GLU A 2 29.28 -12.23 -5.00
CA GLU A 2 28.63 -11.13 -4.29
C GLU A 2 27.32 -10.84 -5.04
N VAL A 3 26.19 -11.19 -4.42
CA VAL A 3 24.89 -10.74 -4.90
C VAL A 3 24.87 -9.22 -4.73
N ASN A 4 24.65 -8.50 -5.82
CA ASN A 4 24.77 -7.05 -5.90
C ASN A 4 23.59 -6.36 -5.17
N TRP A 5 23.66 -6.30 -3.85
CA TRP A 5 22.62 -5.71 -2.99
C TRP A 5 22.34 -4.23 -3.30
N ARG A 6 23.32 -3.50 -3.86
CA ARG A 6 23.15 -2.10 -4.28
C ARG A 6 22.16 -1.96 -5.44
N VAL A 7 22.24 -2.85 -6.44
CA VAL A 7 21.24 -2.90 -7.53
C VAL A 7 19.85 -3.21 -6.99
N SER A 8 19.72 -4.06 -5.96
CA SER A 8 18.42 -4.37 -5.36
C SER A 8 17.81 -3.20 -4.58
N LEU A 9 18.61 -2.28 -4.02
CA LEU A 9 18.11 -1.11 -3.30
C LEU A 9 17.79 0.04 -4.25
N GLU A 10 18.65 0.31 -5.24
CA GLU A 10 18.39 1.30 -6.29
C GLU A 10 17.16 0.92 -7.13
N VAL A 11 17.01 -0.35 -7.52
CA VAL A 11 15.83 -0.82 -8.27
C VAL A 11 14.55 -0.72 -7.43
N LYS A 12 14.61 -0.96 -6.11
CA LYS A 12 13.44 -0.80 -5.21
C LYS A 12 13.00 0.65 -5.03
N LEU A 13 13.92 1.60 -5.15
CA LEU A 13 13.64 3.04 -5.12
C LEU A 13 13.23 3.60 -6.50
N ASN A 14 13.48 2.87 -7.60
CA ASN A 14 13.20 3.34 -8.95
C ASN A 14 11.86 2.85 -9.52
N GLN A 15 11.23 1.84 -8.91
CA GLN A 15 9.91 1.38 -9.30
C GLN A 15 9.03 1.02 -8.12
N LEU A 16 7.75 1.36 -8.25
CA LEU A 16 6.73 1.07 -7.26
C LEU A 16 5.48 0.52 -7.95
N GLN A 17 4.82 -0.47 -7.36
CA GLN A 17 3.59 -1.04 -7.90
C GLN A 17 2.42 -0.91 -6.91
N TYR A 18 1.35 -0.28 -7.35
CA TYR A 18 0.10 -0.13 -6.61
C TYR A 18 -0.94 -1.16 -7.05
N LYS A 19 -1.81 -1.55 -6.11
CA LYS A 19 -2.99 -2.39 -6.35
C LYS A 19 -4.19 -1.64 -5.78
N CYS A 20 -5.34 -1.76 -6.45
CA CYS A 20 -6.58 -1.14 -6.00
C CYS A 20 -6.87 -1.54 -4.54
N PRO A 21 -7.16 -0.58 -3.63
CA PRO A 21 -7.23 -0.84 -2.20
C PRO A 21 -8.29 -1.86 -1.79
N ILE A 22 -9.47 -1.82 -2.41
CA ILE A 22 -10.59 -2.72 -2.08
C ILE A 22 -10.25 -4.19 -2.41
N PRO A 23 -9.87 -4.57 -3.65
CA PRO A 23 -9.40 -5.92 -3.94
C PRO A 23 -8.20 -6.35 -3.11
N ARG A 24 -7.30 -5.42 -2.79
CA ARG A 24 -6.14 -5.71 -1.96
C ARG A 24 -6.57 -6.08 -0.53
N LEU A 25 -7.47 -5.31 0.08
CA LEU A 25 -8.01 -5.59 1.41
C LEU A 25 -8.71 -6.94 1.46
N VAL A 26 -9.61 -7.21 0.51
CA VAL A 26 -10.36 -8.48 0.46
C VAL A 26 -9.41 -9.66 0.32
N SER A 27 -8.45 -9.57 -0.61
CA SER A 27 -7.46 -10.62 -0.81
C SER A 27 -6.59 -10.83 0.44
N ALA A 28 -6.17 -9.76 1.11
CA ALA A 28 -5.43 -9.84 2.37
C ALA A 28 -6.26 -10.47 3.50
N TYR A 29 -7.55 -10.13 3.61
CA TYR A 29 -8.46 -10.72 4.59
C TYR A 29 -8.54 -12.24 4.42
N PHE A 30 -8.82 -12.71 3.21
CA PHE A 30 -8.92 -14.15 2.93
C PHE A 30 -7.57 -14.87 3.07
N TYR A 31 -6.46 -14.23 2.68
CA TYR A 31 -5.13 -14.76 2.96
C TYR A 31 -4.88 -14.93 4.47
N CYS A 32 -5.17 -13.90 5.26
CA CYS A 32 -4.93 -13.90 6.70
C CYS A 32 -5.88 -14.78 7.50
N LYS A 33 -7.10 -15.04 7.00
CA LYS A 33 -7.99 -16.07 7.57
C LYS A 33 -7.35 -17.45 7.53
N GLN A 34 -6.58 -17.73 6.48
CA GLN A 34 -5.95 -19.03 6.27
C GLN A 34 -4.53 -19.11 6.85
N ASN A 35 -3.82 -17.98 6.83
CA ASN A 35 -2.41 -17.87 7.22
C ASN A 35 -2.26 -16.96 8.43
N GLY A 36 -3.03 -17.22 9.49
CA GLY A 36 -3.00 -16.40 10.71
C GLY A 36 -1.65 -16.38 11.45
N TRP A 37 -0.69 -17.21 11.04
CA TRP A 37 0.68 -17.22 11.55
C TRP A 37 1.62 -16.27 10.79
N ASP A 38 1.20 -15.75 9.63
CA ASP A 38 2.00 -14.80 8.86
C ASP A 38 2.06 -13.45 9.58
N GLU A 39 3.27 -12.93 9.76
CA GLU A 39 3.52 -11.64 10.41
C GLU A 39 2.84 -10.48 9.68
N LEU A 40 2.67 -10.56 8.35
CA LEU A 40 1.99 -9.54 7.55
C LEU A 40 0.52 -9.35 7.93
N CYS A 41 -0.08 -10.34 8.59
CA CYS A 41 -1.45 -10.27 9.08
C CYS A 41 -1.59 -9.54 10.42
N ALA A 42 -0.47 -9.34 11.14
CA ALA A 42 -0.46 -8.79 12.50
C ALA A 42 -1.47 -9.52 13.43
N SER A 43 -1.57 -10.84 13.29
CA SER A 43 -2.58 -11.68 13.97
C SER A 43 -2.46 -11.73 15.50
N MET A 44 -1.37 -11.18 16.04
CA MET A 44 -1.21 -10.96 17.49
C MET A 44 -2.17 -9.89 18.01
N VAL A 45 -2.58 -8.94 17.17
CA VAL A 45 -3.57 -7.91 17.50
C VAL A 45 -4.97 -8.37 17.12
N LEU A 46 -5.15 -8.78 15.85
CA LEU A 46 -6.46 -9.17 15.31
C LEU A 46 -6.35 -10.45 14.49
N LYS A 47 -7.02 -11.51 14.93
CA LYS A 47 -7.12 -12.76 14.17
C LYS A 47 -8.20 -12.64 13.09
N ALA A 48 -7.78 -12.53 11.83
CA ALA A 48 -8.69 -12.43 10.68
C ALA A 48 -9.75 -13.54 10.62
N GLY A 49 -9.42 -14.76 11.06
CA GLY A 49 -10.35 -15.89 11.13
C GLY A 49 -11.56 -15.69 12.05
N ASN A 50 -11.47 -14.77 13.02
CA ASN A 50 -12.48 -14.55 14.07
C ASN A 50 -13.16 -13.18 13.95
N THR A 51 -13.05 -12.51 12.81
CA THR A 51 -13.54 -11.15 12.62
C THR A 51 -14.16 -10.95 11.26
N ASP A 52 -15.00 -9.93 11.12
CA ASP A 52 -15.59 -9.54 9.83
C ASP A 52 -14.64 -8.66 9.01
N LEU A 53 -15.01 -8.43 7.74
CA LEU A 53 -14.20 -7.65 6.82
C LEU A 53 -14.06 -6.19 7.26
N HIS A 54 -15.08 -5.59 7.88
CA HIS A 54 -15.05 -4.20 8.34
C HIS A 54 -14.06 -3.99 9.49
N THR A 55 -14.07 -4.89 10.45
CA THR A 55 -13.13 -4.90 11.57
C THR A 55 -11.72 -5.17 11.08
N PHE A 56 -11.57 -6.11 10.14
CA PHE A 56 -10.29 -6.33 9.49
C PHE A 56 -9.81 -5.11 8.70
N ALA A 57 -10.71 -4.36 8.04
CA ALA A 57 -10.38 -3.12 7.34
C ALA A 57 -9.83 -2.05 8.29
N LYS A 58 -10.39 -1.92 9.49
CA LYS A 58 -9.86 -0.98 10.50
C LYS A 58 -8.47 -1.36 10.99
N HIS A 59 -8.17 -2.66 11.01
CA HIS A 59 -6.87 -3.18 11.44
C HIS A 59 -5.80 -3.11 10.33
N TRP A 60 -6.14 -3.62 9.15
CA TRP A 60 -5.21 -3.81 8.03
C TRP A 60 -5.29 -2.72 6.97
N GLY A 61 -6.39 -1.98 6.89
CA GLY A 61 -6.59 -0.89 5.94
C GLY A 61 -5.56 0.23 6.12
N ASN A 62 -5.47 1.10 5.11
CA ASN A 62 -4.42 2.11 5.00
C ASN A 62 -3.00 1.50 4.91
N TYR A 63 -2.89 0.22 4.53
CA TYR A 63 -1.61 -0.49 4.35
C TYR A 63 -0.66 0.18 3.34
N GLY A 64 -1.19 0.98 2.41
CA GLY A 64 -0.42 1.81 1.47
C GLY A 64 0.47 2.84 2.18
N LEU A 65 0.17 3.16 3.45
CA LEU A 65 1.01 3.95 4.33
C LEU A 65 2.41 3.36 4.56
N ARG A 66 2.62 2.06 4.28
CA ARG A 66 3.96 1.47 4.23
C ARG A 66 4.92 2.25 3.32
N GLN A 67 4.43 2.88 2.25
CA GLN A 67 5.28 3.72 1.40
C GLN A 67 5.79 4.97 2.14
N PHE A 68 5.03 5.50 3.11
CA PHE A 68 5.43 6.62 3.96
C PHE A 68 6.53 6.22 4.94
N SER A 69 6.47 4.98 5.46
CA SER A 69 7.53 4.43 6.30
C SER A 69 8.87 4.24 5.58
N LEU A 70 8.86 4.16 4.24
CA LEU A 70 10.09 4.13 3.43
C LEU A 70 10.63 5.51 3.11
N ALA A 71 9.82 6.56 3.26
CA ALA A 71 10.13 7.86 2.73
C ALA A 71 10.40 8.91 3.82
N PHE A 72 9.71 8.88 4.97
CA PHE A 72 9.74 10.03 5.89
C PHE A 72 9.66 9.76 7.39
N VAL A 73 9.05 8.65 7.85
CA VAL A 73 8.94 8.43 9.30
C VAL A 73 10.23 7.81 9.82
N GLY A 74 11.04 8.62 10.54
CA GLY A 74 12.23 8.14 11.23
C GLY A 74 11.83 7.06 12.24
N ALA A 75 12.65 6.00 12.34
CA ALA A 75 12.35 4.92 13.29
C ALA A 75 12.24 5.48 14.73
N GLU A 76 13.09 6.46 15.05
CA GLU A 76 13.06 7.28 16.26
C GLU A 76 11.70 7.90 16.59
N ASP A 77 10.98 8.50 15.63
CA ASP A 77 9.67 9.13 15.90
C ASP A 77 8.61 8.09 16.25
N VAL A 78 8.64 6.93 15.57
CA VAL A 78 7.76 5.79 15.88
C VAL A 78 8.06 5.26 17.28
N PHE A 79 9.34 5.09 17.63
CA PHE A 79 9.74 4.60 18.95
C PHE A 79 9.40 5.57 20.07
N ALA A 80 9.58 6.87 19.85
CA ALA A 80 9.21 7.91 20.83
C ALA A 80 7.70 7.86 21.14
N ALA A 81 6.86 7.77 20.11
CA ALA A 81 5.42 7.64 20.27
C ALA A 81 5.00 6.34 20.98
N GLU A 82 5.69 5.21 20.74
CA GLU A 82 5.45 3.96 21.47
C GLU A 82 5.81 4.08 22.95
N GLN A 83 6.90 4.78 23.28
CA GLN A 83 7.39 4.96 24.64
C GLN A 83 6.45 5.85 25.47
N GLU A 84 5.92 6.93 24.88
CA GLU A 84 4.92 7.80 25.52
C GLU A 84 3.63 7.05 25.91
N ARG A 85 3.30 5.97 25.19
CA ARG A 85 2.10 5.15 25.46
C ARG A 85 2.30 4.12 26.57
N GLY A 86 3.47 4.08 27.22
CA GLY A 86 3.75 3.12 28.28
C GLY A 86 3.77 1.67 27.80
N ILE A 87 4.12 1.44 26.52
CA ILE A 87 4.41 0.10 26.00
C ILE A 87 5.77 -0.32 26.57
N ASP A 88 5.71 -0.84 27.79
CA ASP A 88 6.83 -1.04 28.68
C ASP A 88 7.73 -2.18 28.19
N GLY A 89 8.74 -1.85 27.37
CA GLY A 89 9.99 -2.60 27.15
C GLY A 89 9.91 -4.05 26.63
N ARG A 90 8.72 -4.62 26.45
CA ARG A 90 8.54 -5.93 25.83
C ARG A 90 8.39 -5.70 24.33
N PRO A 91 9.27 -6.26 23.48
CA PRO A 91 9.12 -6.16 22.05
C PRO A 91 7.91 -7.00 21.64
N VAL A 92 6.71 -6.41 21.70
CA VAL A 92 5.63 -6.94 20.91
C VAL A 92 6.06 -6.71 19.46
N MET A 93 6.39 -7.79 18.76
CA MET A 93 6.90 -7.76 17.38
C MET A 93 5.77 -7.36 16.42
N PHE A 94 5.21 -6.17 16.59
CA PHE A 94 4.32 -5.61 15.59
C PHE A 94 5.12 -5.37 14.31
N PRO A 95 4.59 -5.75 13.15
CA PRO A 95 5.18 -5.36 11.87
C PRO A 95 5.36 -3.85 11.82
N GLY A 96 6.50 -3.38 11.28
CA GLY A 96 6.81 -1.94 11.23
C GLY A 96 5.70 -1.10 10.56
N TRP A 97 5.02 -1.64 9.55
CA TRP A 97 3.89 -0.98 8.90
C TRP A 97 2.72 -0.70 9.85
N TYR A 98 2.45 -1.61 10.79
CA TYR A 98 1.33 -1.50 11.72
C TYR A 98 1.59 -0.40 12.75
N ARG A 99 2.84 -0.32 13.23
CA ARG A 99 3.29 0.75 14.15
C ARG A 99 3.15 2.14 13.52
N VAL A 100 3.52 2.26 12.25
CA VAL A 100 3.39 3.52 11.48
C VAL A 100 1.92 3.88 11.28
N LYS A 101 1.05 2.90 10.98
CA LYS A 101 -0.40 3.11 10.92
C LYS A 101 -0.93 3.64 12.25
N GLU A 102 -0.60 2.99 13.36
CA GLU A 102 -1.05 3.44 14.69
C GLU A 102 -0.54 4.87 14.99
N TYR A 103 0.71 5.18 14.65
CA TYR A 103 1.23 6.54 14.76
C TYR A 103 0.35 7.54 14.02
N PHE A 104 0.06 7.32 12.74
CA PHE A 104 -0.80 8.22 11.96
C PHE A 104 -2.22 8.32 12.54
N GLU A 105 -2.83 7.21 12.93
CA GLU A 105 -4.20 7.22 13.49
C GLU A 105 -4.30 7.94 14.84
N ASN A 106 -3.19 8.05 15.59
CA ASN A 106 -3.17 8.81 16.86
C ASN A 106 -2.87 10.29 16.66
N GLN A 107 -2.10 10.65 15.63
CA GLN A 107 -1.67 12.03 15.38
C GLN A 107 -2.76 12.84 14.66
N PHE A 108 -3.67 12.19 13.95
CA PHE A 108 -4.66 12.86 13.12
C PHE A 108 -6.07 12.36 13.43
N ASP A 109 -7.01 13.30 13.58
CA ASP A 109 -8.43 12.98 13.46
C ASP A 109 -8.75 12.77 11.99
N VAL A 110 -8.58 11.52 11.57
CA VAL A 110 -8.78 11.05 10.20
C VAL A 110 -10.17 11.39 9.67
N GLU A 111 -11.20 11.46 10.54
CA GLU A 111 -12.55 11.79 10.11
C GLU A 111 -12.72 13.28 9.84
N GLN A 112 -12.17 14.13 10.71
CA GLN A 112 -12.18 15.58 10.55
C GLN A 112 -11.41 16.01 9.30
N GLU A 113 -10.21 15.45 9.09
CA GLU A 113 -9.37 15.73 7.92
C GLU A 113 -10.08 15.33 6.62
N ARG A 114 -10.73 14.17 6.58
CA ARG A 114 -11.50 13.75 5.40
C ARG A 114 -12.66 14.70 5.11
N ALA A 115 -13.43 15.08 6.13
CA ALA A 115 -14.57 15.97 5.95
C ALA A 115 -14.11 17.31 5.34
N LEU A 116 -13.02 17.86 5.87
CA LEU A 116 -12.45 19.10 5.35
C LEU A 116 -11.95 18.94 3.91
N MET A 117 -11.32 17.82 3.55
CA MET A 117 -10.88 17.55 2.18
C MET A 117 -12.03 17.47 1.17
N GLN A 118 -13.14 16.86 1.56
CA GLN A 118 -14.32 16.73 0.70
C GLN A 118 -15.04 18.07 0.51
N GLU A 119 -15.03 18.94 1.52
CA GLU A 119 -15.66 20.26 1.47
C GLU A 119 -14.83 21.29 0.71
N THR A 120 -13.51 21.32 0.91
CA THR A 120 -12.64 22.34 0.33
C THR A 120 -12.16 21.98 -1.07
N GLY A 121 -12.11 20.69 -1.41
CA GLY A 121 -11.46 20.19 -2.62
C GLY A 121 -9.96 20.54 -2.72
N ALA A 122 -9.39 21.13 -1.67
CA ALA A 122 -8.04 21.64 -1.61
C ALA A 122 -7.28 20.84 -0.55
N SER A 123 -6.23 20.12 -0.97
CA SER A 123 -5.38 19.40 -0.03
C SER A 123 -4.65 20.36 0.91
N ASN A 124 -4.27 21.56 0.46
CA ASN A 124 -3.29 22.42 1.16
C ASN A 124 -3.66 22.93 2.57
N ASP A 125 -4.93 22.91 2.98
CA ASP A 125 -5.37 23.42 4.30
C ASP A 125 -5.52 22.31 5.38
N LEU A 126 -5.19 21.06 5.03
CA LEU A 126 -5.31 19.89 5.90
C LEU A 126 -4.02 19.65 6.69
N ALA A 127 -4.10 19.24 7.95
CA ALA A 127 -2.91 18.79 8.69
C ALA A 127 -2.28 17.56 8.01
N MET A 128 -3.11 16.75 7.35
CA MET A 128 -2.67 15.60 6.56
C MET A 128 -1.92 16.01 5.28
N SER A 129 -2.15 17.21 4.73
CA SER A 129 -1.52 17.66 3.47
C SER A 129 0.00 17.71 3.53
N TYR A 130 0.52 18.15 4.66
CA TYR A 130 1.96 18.20 4.94
C TYR A 130 2.59 16.80 4.90
N LEU A 131 1.83 15.76 5.23
CA LEU A 131 2.29 14.37 5.18
C LEU A 131 2.09 13.72 3.82
N LEU A 132 1.00 14.07 3.12
CA LEU A 132 0.69 13.52 1.80
C LEU A 132 1.60 14.10 0.71
N GLN A 133 1.85 15.40 0.75
CA GLN A 133 2.61 16.10 -0.29
C GLN A 133 3.99 15.45 -0.53
N PRO A 134 4.79 15.10 0.49
CA PRO A 134 6.06 14.41 0.27
C PRO A 134 5.91 13.06 -0.43
N VAL A 135 4.82 12.32 -0.19
CA VAL A 135 4.55 11.05 -0.88
C VAL A 135 4.05 11.27 -2.30
N GLU A 136 3.21 12.28 -2.51
CA GLU A 136 2.79 12.68 -3.85
C GLU A 136 3.98 13.13 -4.70
N ASP A 137 4.91 13.89 -4.12
CA ASP A 137 6.16 14.30 -4.74
C ASP A 137 7.07 13.11 -5.01
N LEU A 138 7.21 12.17 -4.06
CA LEU A 138 7.97 10.93 -4.27
C LEU A 138 7.41 10.16 -5.48
N LEU A 139 6.10 9.98 -5.54
CA LEU A 139 5.41 9.30 -6.65
C LEU A 139 5.61 10.02 -7.97
N SER A 140 5.42 11.33 -7.99
CA SER A 140 5.42 12.11 -9.23
C SER A 140 6.79 12.48 -9.75
N ARG A 141 7.82 12.58 -8.88
CA ARG A 141 9.13 13.14 -9.23
C ARG A 141 10.30 12.20 -8.99
N ASN A 142 10.20 11.29 -8.02
CA ASN A 142 11.36 10.53 -7.57
C ASN A 142 11.36 9.09 -8.10
N TYR A 143 10.18 8.49 -8.31
CA TYR A 143 10.09 7.19 -8.97
C TYR A 143 10.22 7.34 -10.50
N SER A 144 11.21 6.65 -11.06
CA SER A 144 11.36 6.54 -12.52
C SER A 144 10.16 5.88 -13.20
N ALA A 145 9.47 4.97 -12.49
CA ALA A 145 8.21 4.40 -12.96
C ALA A 145 7.28 3.97 -11.81
N VAL A 146 6.01 4.32 -11.92
CA VAL A 146 4.92 3.86 -11.06
C VAL A 146 4.06 2.89 -11.86
N GLY A 147 3.89 1.67 -11.37
CA GLY A 147 3.07 0.62 -11.98
C GLY A 147 1.73 0.45 -11.27
N ILE A 148 0.72 0.06 -12.02
CA ILE A 148 -0.62 -0.28 -11.54
C ILE A 148 -0.87 -1.75 -11.84
N LEU A 149 -1.17 -2.54 -10.82
CA LEU A 149 -1.37 -4.00 -10.94
C LEU A 149 -2.49 -4.32 -11.94
N GLU A 150 -3.57 -3.54 -11.90
CA GLU A 150 -4.71 -3.67 -12.82
C GLU A 150 -4.36 -3.32 -14.27
N LYS A 151 -3.23 -2.63 -14.50
CA LYS A 151 -2.65 -2.34 -15.82
C LYS A 151 -1.32 -3.08 -15.98
N TRP A 152 -1.30 -4.38 -15.69
CA TRP A 152 -0.07 -5.18 -15.60
C TRP A 152 0.84 -5.06 -16.83
N GLU A 153 0.33 -5.39 -18.02
CA GLU A 153 1.15 -5.40 -19.25
C GLU A 153 1.69 -3.99 -19.58
N THR A 154 0.86 -2.95 -19.42
CA THR A 154 1.27 -1.54 -19.58
C THR A 154 2.35 -1.17 -18.57
N SER A 155 2.20 -1.57 -17.31
CA SER A 155 3.19 -1.32 -16.25
C SER A 155 4.53 -2.02 -16.52
N MET A 156 4.51 -3.27 -16.96
CA MET A 156 5.75 -3.98 -17.35
C MET A 156 6.42 -3.31 -18.57
N THR A 157 5.64 -2.80 -19.51
CA THR A 157 6.16 -2.02 -20.66
C THR A 157 6.81 -0.72 -20.18
N LEU A 158 6.17 -0.01 -19.26
CA LEU A 158 6.69 1.21 -18.66
C LEU A 158 8.01 0.92 -17.93
N PHE A 159 8.08 -0.12 -17.12
CA PHE A 159 9.31 -0.49 -16.40
C PHE A 159 10.46 -0.81 -17.35
N ASN A 160 10.20 -1.51 -18.46
CA ASN A 160 11.20 -1.75 -19.49
C ASN A 160 11.74 -0.44 -20.10
N LYS A 161 10.85 0.50 -20.44
CA LYS A 161 11.23 1.77 -21.07
C LYS A 161 11.92 2.75 -20.13
N ALA A 162 11.41 2.88 -18.90
CA ALA A 162 11.87 3.87 -17.94
C ALA A 162 13.18 3.45 -17.24
N LEU A 163 13.30 2.17 -16.84
CA LEU A 163 14.45 1.71 -16.05
C LEU A 163 15.66 1.29 -16.90
N LYS A 164 15.43 0.90 -18.16
CA LYS A 164 16.47 0.52 -19.15
C LYS A 164 17.54 -0.43 -18.57
N VAL A 165 17.14 -1.38 -17.74
CA VAL A 165 18.06 -2.33 -17.11
C VAL A 165 18.67 -3.24 -18.18
N PRO A 166 20.00 -3.22 -18.41
CA PRO A 166 20.62 -4.02 -19.47
C PRO A 166 20.35 -5.52 -19.28
N SER A 167 20.00 -6.20 -20.37
CA SER A 167 19.72 -7.64 -20.40
C SER A 167 18.57 -8.11 -19.50
N PHE A 168 17.74 -7.19 -19.00
CA PHE A 168 16.57 -7.50 -18.19
C PHE A 168 15.30 -7.02 -18.89
N ASN A 169 14.28 -7.87 -18.93
CA ASN A 169 12.97 -7.51 -19.47
C ASN A 169 11.88 -7.90 -18.46
N TRP A 170 11.18 -6.89 -17.93
CA TRP A 170 10.12 -7.03 -16.94
C TRP A 170 8.95 -7.89 -17.42
N GLN A 171 8.54 -7.77 -18.68
CA GLN A 171 7.49 -8.62 -19.26
C GLN A 171 7.90 -10.09 -19.33
N THR A 172 9.13 -10.38 -19.76
CA THR A 172 9.65 -11.76 -19.80
C THR A 172 9.82 -12.32 -18.40
N ALA A 173 10.41 -11.55 -17.48
CA ALA A 173 10.62 -11.97 -16.10
C ALA A 173 9.29 -12.22 -15.37
N SER A 174 8.33 -11.32 -15.49
CA SER A 174 7.01 -11.45 -14.86
C SER A 174 6.23 -12.67 -15.35
N ARG A 175 6.25 -12.99 -16.64
CA ARG A 175 5.60 -14.20 -17.18
C ARG A 175 6.15 -15.49 -16.59
N ASN A 176 7.45 -15.51 -16.29
CA ASN A 176 8.11 -16.66 -15.69
C ASN A 176 7.88 -16.77 -14.17
N LEU A 177 7.57 -15.66 -13.51
CA LEU A 177 7.33 -15.59 -12.07
C LEU A 177 5.84 -15.73 -11.70
N GLY A 178 4.93 -15.26 -12.57
CA GLY A 178 3.51 -15.09 -12.27
C GLY A 178 2.64 -16.25 -12.73
N ARG A 179 2.50 -17.29 -11.88
CA ARG A 179 1.34 -18.23 -11.92
C ARG A 179 1.26 -19.23 -10.75
N LYS A 180 2.08 -19.08 -9.71
CA LYS A 180 2.04 -19.99 -8.56
C LYS A 180 1.31 -19.29 -7.41
N ASN A 181 0.40 -20.02 -6.77
CA ASN A 181 -0.37 -19.65 -5.57
C ASN A 181 -1.71 -18.94 -5.79
N VAL A 182 -2.51 -19.36 -6.79
CA VAL A 182 -3.96 -19.09 -6.74
C VAL A 182 -4.58 -20.11 -5.79
N ASP A 183 -4.83 -19.68 -4.56
CA ASP A 183 -5.54 -20.51 -3.60
C ASP A 183 -7.02 -20.58 -3.99
N LYS A 184 -7.49 -21.81 -4.27
CA LYS A 184 -8.84 -22.05 -4.77
C LYS A 184 -9.85 -22.26 -3.64
N ARG A 185 -9.41 -22.44 -2.39
CA ARG A 185 -10.29 -22.94 -1.32
C ARG A 185 -11.41 -21.97 -0.95
N LEU A 186 -11.13 -20.67 -0.95
CA LEU A 186 -12.09 -19.62 -0.58
C LEU A 186 -12.47 -18.73 -1.77
N HIS A 187 -12.25 -19.20 -3.00
CA HIS A 187 -12.37 -18.36 -4.19
C HIS A 187 -13.78 -17.77 -4.37
N ASP A 188 -14.83 -18.58 -4.15
CA ASP A 188 -16.21 -18.12 -4.32
C ASP A 188 -16.63 -17.15 -3.21
N GLU A 189 -16.20 -17.40 -1.97
CA GLU A 189 -16.42 -16.49 -0.84
C GLU A 189 -15.69 -15.16 -1.06
N GLU A 190 -14.43 -15.21 -1.51
CA GLU A 190 -13.63 -14.03 -1.84
C GLU A 190 -14.27 -13.22 -2.97
N ALA A 191 -14.75 -13.88 -4.03
CA ALA A 191 -15.43 -13.22 -5.14
C ALA A 191 -16.78 -12.59 -4.73
N HIS A 192 -17.50 -13.22 -3.81
CA HIS A 192 -18.73 -12.63 -3.26
C HIS A 192 -18.42 -11.42 -2.37
N ALA A 193 -17.48 -11.56 -1.44
CA ALA A 193 -17.03 -10.48 -0.57
C ALA A 193 -16.47 -9.29 -1.36
N LEU A 194 -15.71 -9.56 -2.43
CA LEU A 194 -15.17 -8.52 -3.30
C LEU A 194 -16.27 -7.70 -3.98
N ARG A 195 -17.30 -8.36 -4.49
CA ARG A 195 -18.45 -7.66 -5.10
C ARG A 195 -19.18 -6.81 -4.09
N ALA A 196 -19.44 -7.34 -2.89
CA ALA A 196 -20.08 -6.58 -1.82
C ALA A 196 -19.23 -5.39 -1.35
N ALA A 197 -17.91 -5.57 -1.26
CA ALA A 197 -17.00 -4.55 -0.76
C ALA A 197 -16.82 -3.36 -1.71
N TRP A 198 -17.10 -3.52 -3.00
CA TRP A 198 -16.89 -2.47 -4.00
C TRP A 198 -17.76 -1.23 -3.75
N ASP A 199 -19.01 -1.47 -3.35
CA ASP A 199 -20.00 -0.42 -3.13
C ASP A 199 -20.24 -0.16 -1.63
N ASP A 200 -19.36 -0.67 -0.76
CA ASP A 200 -19.50 -0.53 0.69
C ASP A 200 -18.96 0.83 1.18
N PRO A 201 -19.83 1.76 1.64
CA PRO A 201 -19.40 3.09 2.03
C PRO A 201 -18.56 3.09 3.31
N VAL A 202 -18.71 2.06 4.16
CA VAL A 202 -17.91 1.93 5.38
C VAL A 202 -16.50 1.52 5.03
N LEU A 203 -16.32 0.56 4.12
CA LEU A 203 -14.98 0.17 3.65
C LEU A 203 -14.30 1.29 2.88
N ALA A 204 -15.03 1.99 1.99
CA ALA A 204 -14.52 3.18 1.32
C ALA A 204 -14.10 4.27 2.32
N LYS A 205 -14.88 4.46 3.39
CA LYS A 205 -14.52 5.37 4.50
C LYS A 205 -13.25 4.91 5.20
N THR A 206 -13.11 3.63 5.52
CA THR A 206 -11.94 3.11 6.25
C THR A 206 -10.67 3.17 5.41
N LEU A 207 -10.77 2.91 4.10
CA LEU A 207 -9.63 2.86 3.17
C LEU A 207 -9.38 4.19 2.43
N TRP A 208 -10.00 5.29 2.85
CA TRP A 208 -10.01 6.54 2.08
C TRP A 208 -8.59 7.00 1.69
N LEU A 209 -7.61 6.82 2.57
CA LEU A 209 -6.24 7.25 2.33
C LEU A 209 -5.53 6.36 1.31
N ASP A 210 -5.71 5.05 1.40
CA ASP A 210 -5.23 4.13 0.35
C ASP A 210 -5.86 4.46 -1.00
N ILE A 211 -7.15 4.79 -1.02
CA ILE A 211 -7.90 5.13 -2.24
C ILE A 211 -7.34 6.41 -2.84
N PHE A 212 -7.18 7.45 -2.03
CA PHE A 212 -6.58 8.71 -2.43
C PHE A 212 -5.20 8.51 -3.08
N LEU A 213 -4.33 7.76 -2.43
CA LEU A 213 -2.97 7.49 -2.93
C LEU A 213 -2.97 6.62 -4.18
N TYR A 214 -3.88 5.64 -4.25
CA TYR A 214 -4.04 4.82 -5.44
C TYR A 214 -4.46 5.68 -6.64
N ASP A 215 -5.42 6.58 -6.46
CA ASP A 215 -5.89 7.47 -7.52
C ASP A 215 -4.77 8.41 -8.01
N HIS A 216 -3.98 8.97 -7.09
CA HIS A 216 -2.79 9.74 -7.45
C HIS A 216 -1.75 8.89 -8.19
N ALA A 217 -1.48 7.67 -7.72
CA ALA A 217 -0.56 6.75 -8.39
C ALA A 217 -1.04 6.38 -9.79
N VAL A 218 -2.35 6.22 -10.01
CA VAL A 218 -2.95 5.99 -11.33
C VAL A 218 -2.75 7.20 -12.23
N ALA A 219 -2.94 8.42 -11.72
CA ALA A 219 -2.70 9.64 -12.49
C ALA A 219 -1.24 9.77 -12.91
N VAL A 220 -0.30 9.56 -11.98
CA VAL A 220 1.14 9.54 -12.26
C VAL A 220 1.51 8.46 -13.27
N HIS A 221 0.99 7.24 -13.11
CA HIS A 221 1.21 6.14 -14.04
C HIS A 221 0.77 6.51 -15.46
N ASN A 222 -0.45 7.05 -15.62
CA ASN A 222 -0.97 7.42 -16.93
C ASN A 222 -0.09 8.50 -17.59
N LYS A 223 0.32 9.52 -16.82
CA LYS A 223 1.24 10.55 -17.30
C LYS A 223 2.58 9.95 -17.78
N GLN A 224 3.17 9.06 -17.00
CA GLN A 224 4.44 8.40 -17.37
C GLN A 224 4.28 7.50 -18.59
N VAL A 225 3.15 6.81 -18.75
CA VAL A 225 2.80 6.01 -19.94
C VAL A 225 2.76 6.88 -21.19
N GLU A 226 2.12 8.05 -21.11
CA GLU A 226 2.06 9.04 -22.19
C GLU A 226 3.44 9.61 -22.53
N GLU A 227 4.23 10.03 -21.52
CA GLU A 227 5.59 10.56 -21.69
C GLU A 227 6.54 9.54 -22.36
N HIS A 228 6.32 8.25 -22.14
CA HIS A 228 7.09 7.18 -22.77
C HIS A 228 6.49 6.67 -24.08
N GLY A 229 5.39 7.26 -24.58
CA GLY A 229 4.73 6.88 -25.83
C GLY A 229 4.29 5.41 -25.83
N ILE A 230 3.63 4.96 -24.76
CA ILE A 230 3.05 3.62 -24.64
C ILE A 230 1.55 3.75 -24.97
N VAL A 231 1.09 3.04 -26.00
CA VAL A 231 -0.29 3.03 -26.52
C VAL A 231 -0.91 1.67 -26.30
#